data_AF-A0A8J3NSS7-F1
#
_entry.id   AF-A0A8J3NSS7-F1
#
_cell.length_a   1.000
_cell.length_b   1.000
_cell.length_c   1.000
_cell.angle_alpha   90.00
_cell.angle_beta   90.00
_cell.angle_gamma   90.00
#
_symmetry.space_group_name_H-M   'P 1'
#
loop_
_entity.id
_entity.type
_entity.pdbx_description
1 polymer ?
#
loop_
_entity_poly.entity_id
_entity_poly.type
_entity_poly.pdbx_seq_one_letter_code
_entity_poly.pdbx_strand_id
1 'polypeptide(L)'
;MSEFDFCPWMFADNATQDERDAQLAFQRALAGLRSAGDRAFVSPLAAIHQADLALGADSYIAAHVYLTGEVQLGDHTSLNPYAVVRGPVRLGSGVRVGAHASLVGFNHSADADAPIHTQPIVAKGIVVGDDVWIGSNAIVLDGVTIGEHSIIGAGAVVTKDVPAWSVMVGNPARRVRDRRDQTRTGGLTPKLADFAAQARDQAPQVLDRYRAGDTFTDQPAAAPSVRAVCDAIEIADLLLNAPPPQADRDELVGRLAALQDPATGLIPELGETGRPSLDSGSAYHILSVGYALDLLGAQLPYPVQAVRMDPSRLLAELDRLPWAQQAWSAGDWVDILATGLHWNRRLFDAHEPTETLFGWLLTRQDAFTGLWGSPSAQEGWRQPVNGYYRLTRGTFAQFGLPVPRPEQTIDTVLAHARDGRFFADGRGTACDVLDVIHPLWLCGRQTDHRRAEVQAWARDRLAATLPRWQPGAGFAFSPAPTTGTEHLPGLQGTEMWLAIVWLLADVLGESGALGYRPRGVHRPEPA
;
A
#
# COMPACT_ATOMS: atom_id res chain seq x y z
N MET A 1 -42.18 -8.84 -33.24
CA MET A 1 -40.96 -8.61 -32.45
C MET A 1 -40.74 -7.11 -32.45
N SER A 2 -40.90 -6.50 -31.28
CA SER A 2 -40.67 -5.08 -31.06
C SER A 2 -39.19 -4.85 -30.70
N GLU A 3 -38.65 -3.65 -30.94
CA GLU A 3 -37.30 -3.31 -30.47
C GLU A 3 -37.20 -3.35 -28.93
N PHE A 4 -38.31 -3.09 -28.24
CA PHE A 4 -38.38 -3.12 -26.77
C PHE A 4 -38.22 -4.52 -26.20
N ASP A 5 -38.38 -5.58 -27.00
CA ASP A 5 -38.18 -6.96 -26.55
C ASP A 5 -36.73 -7.19 -26.12
N PHE A 6 -35.75 -6.71 -26.90
CA PHE A 6 -34.33 -6.85 -26.60
C PHE A 6 -33.73 -5.61 -25.93
N CYS A 7 -34.39 -4.47 -26.05
CA CYS A 7 -34.01 -3.21 -25.41
C CYS A 7 -35.11 -2.63 -24.52
N PRO A 8 -35.61 -3.34 -23.48
CA PRO A 8 -36.76 -2.87 -22.69
C PRO A 8 -36.52 -1.55 -21.94
N TRP A 9 -35.26 -1.20 -21.68
CA TRP A 9 -34.90 0.06 -21.03
C TRP A 9 -35.29 1.30 -21.85
N MET A 10 -35.58 1.15 -23.15
CA MET A 10 -36.08 2.24 -23.99
C MET A 10 -37.61 2.40 -23.92
N PHE A 11 -38.34 1.39 -23.43
CA PHE A 11 -39.81 1.39 -23.48
C PHE A 11 -40.42 2.55 -22.69
N ALA A 12 -39.89 2.83 -21.50
CA ALA A 12 -40.40 3.88 -20.63
C ALA A 12 -40.37 5.26 -21.29
N ASP A 13 -39.34 5.54 -22.10
CA ASP A 13 -39.10 6.86 -22.70
C ASP A 13 -39.57 6.95 -24.16
N ASN A 14 -39.54 5.85 -24.91
CA ASN A 14 -39.72 5.86 -26.36
C ASN A 14 -41.03 5.23 -26.84
N ALA A 15 -41.73 4.45 -26.00
CA ALA A 15 -42.96 3.78 -26.43
C ALA A 15 -44.11 4.79 -26.63
N THR A 16 -44.83 4.61 -27.73
CA THR A 16 -46.09 5.32 -28.04
C THR A 16 -47.20 4.92 -27.05
N GLN A 17 -48.29 5.69 -26.99
CA GLN A 17 -49.43 5.35 -26.12
C GLN A 17 -50.05 4.00 -26.50
N ASP A 18 -50.20 3.73 -27.81
CA ASP A 18 -50.75 2.46 -28.31
C ASP A 18 -49.88 1.26 -27.87
N GLU A 19 -48.55 1.39 -27.89
CA GLU A 19 -47.64 0.35 -27.42
C GLU A 19 -47.71 0.14 -25.90
N ARG A 20 -47.93 1.22 -25.13
CA ARG A 20 -48.16 1.14 -23.68
C ARG A 20 -49.46 0.43 -23.35
N ASP A 21 -50.53 0.77 -24.08
CA ASP A 21 -51.84 0.14 -23.90
C ASP A 21 -51.81 -1.34 -24.30
N ALA A 22 -51.12 -1.66 -25.40
CA ALA A 22 -50.89 -3.05 -25.82
C ALA A 22 -50.10 -3.84 -24.78
N GLN A 23 -49.07 -3.24 -24.18
CA GLN A 23 -48.27 -3.89 -23.15
C GLN A 23 -49.07 -4.14 -21.87
N LEU A 24 -49.90 -3.17 -21.46
CA LEU A 24 -50.76 -3.31 -20.29
C LEU A 24 -51.83 -4.40 -20.51
N ALA A 25 -52.40 -4.47 -21.73
CA ALA A 25 -53.33 -5.53 -22.11
C ALA A 25 -52.66 -6.92 -22.10
N PHE A 26 -51.43 -7.02 -22.61
CA PHE A 26 -50.65 -8.25 -22.57
C PHE A 26 -50.37 -8.70 -21.13
N GLN A 27 -49.91 -7.80 -20.25
CA GLN A 27 -49.66 -8.09 -18.84
C GLN A 27 -50.92 -8.59 -18.12
N ARG A 28 -52.08 -7.97 -18.36
CA ARG A 28 -53.35 -8.43 -17.76
C ARG A 28 -53.78 -9.82 -18.20
N ALA A 29 -53.39 -10.24 -19.41
CA ALA A 29 -53.70 -11.56 -19.95
C ALA A 29 -52.63 -12.62 -19.63
N LEU A 30 -51.46 -12.21 -19.11
CA LEU A 30 -50.33 -13.09 -18.88
C LEU A 30 -50.56 -13.99 -17.67
N ALA A 31 -50.77 -15.29 -17.93
CA ALA A 31 -50.91 -16.28 -16.87
C ALA A 31 -49.66 -16.36 -15.99
N GLY A 32 -49.85 -16.33 -14.67
CA GLY A 32 -48.77 -16.37 -13.67
C GLY A 32 -48.24 -15.01 -13.23
N LEU A 33 -48.59 -13.92 -13.92
CA LEU A 33 -48.30 -12.56 -13.46
C LEU A 33 -49.35 -12.12 -12.43
N ARG A 34 -48.95 -11.98 -11.17
CA ARG A 34 -49.81 -11.47 -10.08
C ARG A 34 -49.96 -9.96 -10.10
N SER A 35 -48.85 -9.26 -10.32
CA SER A 35 -48.78 -7.81 -10.28
C SER A 35 -47.62 -7.28 -11.11
N ALA A 36 -47.82 -6.14 -11.74
CA ALA A 36 -46.79 -5.35 -12.39
C ALA A 36 -46.96 -3.89 -11.95
N GLY A 37 -45.88 -3.28 -11.46
CA GLY A 37 -45.86 -1.88 -11.07
C GLY A 37 -45.87 -0.93 -12.27
N ASP A 38 -45.97 0.36 -11.98
CA ASP A 38 -46.02 1.41 -13.01
C ASP A 38 -44.80 1.34 -13.93
N ARG A 39 -45.05 1.49 -15.24
CA ARG A 39 -44.04 1.42 -16.32
C ARG A 39 -43.24 0.11 -16.40
N ALA A 40 -43.66 -0.95 -15.71
CA ALA A 40 -43.03 -2.26 -15.86
C ALA A 40 -43.24 -2.84 -17.27
N PHE A 41 -42.28 -3.62 -17.76
CA PHE A 41 -42.32 -4.23 -19.09
C PHE A 41 -42.05 -5.74 -19.02
N VAL A 42 -42.85 -6.53 -19.73
CA VAL A 42 -42.62 -7.97 -19.94
C VAL A 42 -42.61 -8.27 -21.43
N SER A 43 -41.50 -8.75 -21.97
CA SER A 43 -41.45 -9.15 -23.37
C SER A 43 -42.38 -10.34 -23.65
N PRO A 44 -43.21 -10.31 -24.71
CA PRO A 44 -43.95 -11.49 -25.18
C PRO A 44 -43.06 -12.65 -25.63
N LEU A 45 -41.75 -12.42 -25.81
CA LEU A 45 -40.77 -13.46 -26.13
C LEU A 45 -40.15 -14.12 -24.89
N ALA A 46 -40.52 -13.69 -23.68
CA ALA A 46 -40.12 -14.35 -22.45
C ALA A 46 -40.92 -15.66 -22.26
N ALA A 47 -40.24 -16.72 -21.83
CA ALA A 47 -40.84 -18.01 -21.53
C ALA A 47 -41.21 -18.06 -20.04
N ILE A 48 -42.45 -17.72 -19.71
CA ILE A 48 -42.96 -17.70 -18.34
C ILE A 48 -43.89 -18.91 -18.15
N HIS A 49 -43.46 -19.89 -17.36
CA HIS A 49 -44.19 -21.16 -17.19
C HIS A 49 -44.47 -21.46 -15.72
N GLN A 50 -45.76 -21.59 -15.36
CA GLN A 50 -46.21 -21.89 -13.99
C GLN A 50 -45.55 -20.99 -12.94
N ALA A 51 -45.28 -19.73 -13.31
CA ALA A 51 -44.62 -18.78 -12.44
C ALA A 51 -45.65 -18.08 -11.55
N ASP A 52 -45.22 -17.75 -10.35
CA ASP A 52 -45.94 -16.88 -9.44
C ASP A 52 -45.17 -15.55 -9.35
N LEU A 53 -45.42 -14.68 -10.33
CA LEU A 53 -44.56 -13.57 -10.72
C LEU A 53 -45.10 -12.23 -10.22
N ALA A 54 -44.25 -11.44 -9.55
CA ALA A 54 -44.54 -10.05 -9.19
C ALA A 54 -43.40 -9.14 -9.64
N LEU A 55 -43.73 -8.02 -10.29
CA LEU A 55 -42.78 -7.00 -10.73
C LEU A 55 -43.08 -5.66 -10.05
N GLY A 56 -42.06 -5.04 -9.48
CA GLY A 56 -42.10 -3.64 -9.04
C GLY A 56 -42.19 -2.64 -10.21
N ALA A 57 -42.34 -1.37 -9.87
CA ALA A 57 -42.34 -0.28 -10.83
C ALA A 57 -41.00 -0.21 -11.58
N ASP A 58 -41.01 0.29 -12.82
CA ASP A 58 -39.81 0.51 -13.64
C ASP A 58 -38.92 -0.71 -13.84
N SER A 59 -39.50 -1.90 -13.69
CA SER A 59 -38.81 -3.17 -13.84
C SER A 59 -39.11 -3.80 -15.18
N TYR A 60 -38.17 -4.61 -15.69
CA TYR A 60 -38.39 -5.27 -16.95
C TYR A 60 -37.89 -6.71 -17.04
N ILE A 61 -38.58 -7.48 -17.88
CA ILE A 61 -38.21 -8.81 -18.33
C ILE A 61 -38.00 -8.76 -19.84
N ALA A 62 -36.77 -8.95 -20.28
CA ALA A 62 -36.40 -8.92 -21.69
C ALA A 62 -36.76 -10.22 -22.44
N ALA A 63 -36.57 -10.21 -23.75
CA ALA A 63 -36.78 -11.36 -24.63
C ALA A 63 -36.00 -12.59 -24.18
N HIS A 64 -36.63 -13.76 -24.31
CA HIS A 64 -36.01 -15.06 -24.05
C HIS A 64 -35.54 -15.30 -22.62
N VAL A 65 -35.97 -14.46 -21.66
CA VAL A 65 -35.87 -14.81 -20.25
C VAL A 65 -36.75 -16.04 -19.98
N TYR A 66 -36.23 -17.02 -19.27
CA TYR A 66 -36.97 -18.21 -18.85
C TYR A 66 -37.29 -18.16 -17.36
N LEU A 67 -38.58 -18.13 -17.01
CA LEU A 67 -39.08 -18.04 -15.63
C LEU A 67 -39.95 -19.24 -15.25
N THR A 68 -39.68 -19.81 -14.07
CA THR A 68 -40.53 -20.84 -13.43
C THR A 68 -40.58 -20.63 -11.92
N GLY A 69 -41.66 -21.09 -11.26
CA GLY A 69 -41.80 -20.99 -9.80
C GLY A 69 -42.08 -19.58 -9.29
N GLU A 70 -41.92 -19.36 -7.98
CA GLU A 70 -42.16 -18.05 -7.35
C GLU A 70 -41.00 -17.08 -7.63
N VAL A 71 -41.29 -15.94 -8.26
CA VAL A 71 -40.29 -14.92 -8.60
C VAL A 71 -40.82 -13.53 -8.26
N GLN A 72 -40.07 -12.78 -7.47
CA GLN A 72 -40.41 -11.41 -7.05
C GLN A 72 -39.28 -10.46 -7.43
N LEU A 73 -39.62 -9.37 -8.12
CA LEU A 73 -38.72 -8.28 -8.46
C LEU A 73 -39.19 -7.02 -7.72
N GLY A 74 -38.29 -6.36 -6.99
CA GLY A 74 -38.50 -5.00 -6.48
C GLY A 74 -38.50 -3.96 -7.61
N ASP A 75 -38.55 -2.68 -7.25
CA ASP A 75 -38.61 -1.57 -8.22
C ASP A 75 -37.27 -1.42 -8.96
N HIS A 76 -37.30 -0.85 -10.17
CA HIS A 76 -36.10 -0.59 -10.99
C HIS A 76 -35.20 -1.82 -11.25
N THR A 77 -35.79 -3.01 -11.32
CA THR A 77 -35.07 -4.27 -11.47
C THR A 77 -35.17 -4.82 -12.88
N SER A 78 -34.07 -5.37 -13.39
CA SER A 78 -33.99 -5.86 -14.77
C SER A 78 -33.52 -7.30 -14.89
N LEU A 79 -34.22 -8.08 -15.72
CA LEU A 79 -33.74 -9.35 -16.26
C LEU A 79 -33.43 -9.18 -17.75
N ASN A 80 -32.14 -9.24 -18.10
CA ASN A 80 -31.67 -9.09 -19.48
C ASN A 80 -31.84 -10.37 -20.31
N PRO A 81 -31.70 -10.29 -21.65
CA PRO A 81 -31.99 -11.41 -22.53
C PRO A 81 -31.29 -12.71 -22.14
N TYR A 82 -32.01 -13.82 -22.30
CA TYR A 82 -31.55 -15.18 -22.02
C TYR A 82 -31.23 -15.48 -20.54
N ALA A 83 -31.57 -14.60 -19.60
CA ALA A 83 -31.49 -14.94 -18.18
C ALA A 83 -32.45 -16.09 -17.84
N VAL A 84 -32.01 -16.99 -16.96
CA VAL A 84 -32.81 -18.12 -16.47
C VAL A 84 -33.03 -17.92 -14.98
N VAL A 85 -34.29 -17.75 -14.55
CA VAL A 85 -34.62 -17.59 -13.13
C VAL A 85 -35.66 -18.64 -12.75
N ARG A 86 -35.28 -19.54 -11.85
CA ARG A 86 -36.13 -20.64 -11.41
C ARG A 86 -36.33 -20.53 -9.91
N GLY A 87 -37.54 -20.16 -9.52
CA GLY A 87 -37.97 -19.83 -8.17
C GLY A 87 -37.90 -20.99 -7.18
N PRO A 88 -37.97 -20.70 -5.86
CA PRO A 88 -38.23 -19.39 -5.25
C PRO A 88 -37.04 -18.40 -5.33
N VAL A 89 -37.26 -17.22 -5.91
CA VAL A 89 -36.25 -16.14 -6.03
C VAL A 89 -36.87 -14.79 -5.68
N ARG A 90 -36.22 -14.04 -4.80
CA ARG A 90 -36.61 -12.67 -4.42
C ARG A 90 -35.47 -11.71 -4.72
N LEU A 91 -35.74 -10.70 -5.54
CA LEU A 91 -34.83 -9.63 -5.90
C LEU A 91 -35.33 -8.33 -5.28
N GLY A 92 -34.46 -7.61 -4.58
CA GLY A 92 -34.71 -6.27 -4.07
C GLY A 92 -34.88 -5.24 -5.18
N SER A 93 -34.84 -3.96 -4.81
CA SER A 93 -34.94 -2.85 -5.75
C SER A 93 -33.59 -2.50 -6.37
N GLY A 94 -33.59 -2.05 -7.63
CA GLY A 94 -32.38 -1.64 -8.35
C GLY A 94 -31.48 -2.80 -8.80
N VAL A 95 -31.98 -4.04 -8.80
CA VAL A 95 -31.17 -5.22 -9.14
C VAL A 95 -30.98 -5.33 -10.66
N ARG A 96 -29.74 -5.55 -11.10
CA ARG A 96 -29.39 -5.72 -12.52
C ARG A 96 -28.90 -7.13 -12.79
N VAL A 97 -29.72 -7.95 -13.43
CA VAL A 97 -29.33 -9.29 -13.87
C VAL A 97 -28.89 -9.23 -15.33
N GLY A 98 -27.61 -9.53 -15.57
CA GLY A 98 -26.99 -9.54 -16.89
C GLY A 98 -27.50 -10.66 -17.79
N ALA A 99 -27.23 -10.54 -19.08
CA ALA A 99 -27.64 -11.52 -20.07
C ALA A 99 -27.06 -12.91 -19.74
N HIS A 100 -27.82 -13.97 -20.01
CA HIS A 100 -27.42 -15.36 -19.76
C HIS A 100 -27.11 -15.73 -18.29
N ALA A 101 -27.39 -14.85 -17.32
CA ALA A 101 -27.24 -15.22 -15.90
C ALA A 101 -28.28 -16.28 -15.50
N SER A 102 -27.92 -17.17 -14.58
CA SER A 102 -28.79 -18.24 -14.09
C SER A 102 -28.95 -18.18 -12.57
N LEU A 103 -30.18 -17.98 -12.11
CA LEU A 103 -30.55 -17.99 -10.70
C LEU A 103 -31.43 -19.23 -10.48
N VAL A 104 -30.92 -20.22 -9.74
CA VAL A 104 -31.57 -21.51 -9.56
C VAL A 104 -31.90 -21.73 -8.08
N GLY A 105 -33.09 -21.31 -7.65
CA GLY A 105 -33.57 -21.37 -6.27
C GLY A 105 -34.08 -22.74 -5.81
N PHE A 106 -33.61 -23.81 -6.45
CA PHE A 106 -33.89 -25.19 -6.05
C PHE A 106 -32.72 -26.08 -6.48
N ASN A 107 -32.65 -27.28 -5.90
CA ASN A 107 -31.71 -28.32 -6.26
C ASN A 107 -32.36 -29.70 -6.14
N HIS A 108 -31.74 -30.72 -6.72
CA HIS A 108 -32.08 -32.11 -6.39
C HIS A 108 -31.42 -32.48 -5.05
N SER A 109 -32.05 -33.34 -4.26
CA SER A 109 -31.30 -33.98 -3.17
C SER A 109 -30.12 -34.78 -3.75
N ALA A 110 -29.13 -35.02 -2.90
CA ALA A 110 -27.90 -35.74 -3.26
C ALA A 110 -27.70 -36.97 -2.36
N ASP A 111 -28.79 -37.63 -1.99
CA ASP A 111 -28.76 -38.89 -1.24
C ASP A 111 -28.04 -39.96 -2.07
N ALA A 112 -27.10 -40.67 -1.45
CA ALA A 112 -26.33 -41.71 -2.10
C ALA A 112 -27.15 -42.99 -2.34
N ASP A 113 -28.22 -43.19 -1.57
CA ASP A 113 -28.99 -44.45 -1.55
C ASP A 113 -30.13 -44.48 -2.59
N ALA A 114 -30.34 -43.39 -3.35
CA ALA A 114 -31.36 -43.30 -4.39
C ALA A 114 -30.82 -42.71 -5.71
N PRO A 115 -31.27 -43.19 -6.89
CA PRO A 115 -30.91 -42.57 -8.17
C PRO A 115 -31.36 -41.11 -8.27
N ILE A 116 -30.51 -40.22 -8.80
CA ILE A 116 -30.79 -38.76 -8.89
C ILE A 116 -32.17 -38.44 -9.50
N HIS A 117 -32.61 -39.17 -10.52
CA HIS A 117 -33.89 -38.88 -11.21
C HIS A 117 -35.15 -39.19 -10.38
N THR A 118 -35.03 -39.96 -9.29
CA THR A 118 -36.14 -40.25 -8.36
C THR A 118 -36.08 -39.38 -7.12
N GLN A 119 -35.03 -38.58 -6.98
CA GLN A 119 -34.79 -37.79 -5.78
C GLN A 119 -35.68 -36.54 -5.74
N PRO A 120 -36.19 -36.16 -4.56
CA PRO A 120 -37.02 -34.98 -4.41
C PRO A 120 -36.24 -33.69 -4.73
N ILE A 121 -37.01 -32.67 -5.11
CA ILE A 121 -36.51 -31.30 -5.22
C ILE A 121 -36.45 -30.68 -3.82
N VAL A 122 -35.35 -30.01 -3.52
CA VAL A 122 -35.17 -29.14 -2.35
C VAL A 122 -35.13 -27.70 -2.83
N ALA A 123 -35.85 -26.80 -2.18
CA ALA A 123 -35.91 -25.38 -2.57
C ALA A 123 -35.73 -24.51 -1.33
N LYS A 124 -34.50 -24.05 -1.08
CA LYS A 124 -34.21 -23.05 -0.02
C LYS A 124 -34.49 -21.63 -0.51
N GLY A 125 -34.38 -21.42 -1.83
CA GLY A 125 -34.58 -20.16 -2.51
C GLY A 125 -33.34 -19.28 -2.53
N ILE A 126 -33.44 -18.18 -3.29
CA ILE A 126 -32.40 -17.16 -3.41
C ILE A 126 -32.99 -15.82 -2.98
N VAL A 127 -32.25 -15.08 -2.16
CA VAL A 127 -32.58 -13.70 -1.76
C VAL A 127 -31.48 -12.77 -2.21
N VAL A 128 -31.83 -11.72 -2.95
CA VAL A 128 -30.91 -10.68 -3.41
C VAL A 128 -31.38 -9.35 -2.85
N GLY A 129 -30.50 -8.65 -2.12
CA GLY A 129 -30.76 -7.32 -1.58
C GLY A 129 -30.79 -6.23 -2.65
N ASP A 130 -30.93 -4.99 -2.21
CA ASP A 130 -31.06 -3.83 -3.10
C ASP A 130 -29.74 -3.45 -3.80
N ASP A 131 -29.82 -2.81 -4.97
CA ASP A 131 -28.69 -2.28 -5.74
C ASP A 131 -27.58 -3.32 -6.04
N VAL A 132 -27.98 -4.55 -6.35
CA VAL A 132 -27.06 -5.63 -6.72
C VAL A 132 -26.88 -5.72 -8.23
N TRP A 133 -25.64 -5.88 -8.70
CA TRP A 133 -25.34 -6.21 -10.09
C TRP A 133 -24.88 -7.65 -10.21
N ILE A 134 -25.64 -8.46 -10.96
CA ILE A 134 -25.28 -9.83 -11.35
C ILE A 134 -24.79 -9.80 -12.80
N GLY A 135 -23.49 -10.02 -13.00
CA GLY A 135 -22.85 -9.98 -14.30
C GLY A 135 -23.36 -11.06 -15.25
N SER A 136 -23.18 -10.84 -16.56
CA SER A 136 -23.59 -11.79 -17.59
C SER A 136 -22.94 -13.17 -17.39
N ASN A 137 -23.68 -14.23 -17.73
CA ASN A 137 -23.25 -15.63 -17.52
C ASN A 137 -22.94 -16.02 -16.06
N ALA A 138 -23.27 -15.21 -15.05
CA ALA A 138 -23.10 -15.62 -13.65
C ALA A 138 -24.17 -16.65 -13.24
N ILE A 139 -23.82 -17.55 -12.31
CA ILE A 139 -24.70 -18.60 -11.78
C ILE A 139 -24.83 -18.39 -10.27
N VAL A 140 -26.06 -18.36 -9.76
CA VAL A 140 -26.38 -18.29 -8.32
C VAL A 140 -27.15 -19.55 -7.93
N LEU A 141 -26.62 -20.29 -6.95
CA LEU A 141 -27.19 -21.57 -6.50
C LEU A 141 -28.20 -21.40 -5.36
N ASP A 142 -28.99 -22.45 -5.17
CA ASP A 142 -30.02 -22.56 -4.12
C ASP A 142 -29.47 -22.29 -2.71
N GLY A 143 -30.23 -21.53 -1.92
CA GLY A 143 -29.93 -21.19 -0.53
C GLY A 143 -29.00 -20.00 -0.33
N VAL A 144 -28.66 -19.26 -1.40
CA VAL A 144 -27.78 -18.10 -1.32
C VAL A 144 -28.55 -16.81 -1.01
N THR A 145 -28.04 -16.04 -0.06
CA THR A 145 -28.38 -14.63 0.18
C THR A 145 -27.28 -13.71 -0.34
N ILE A 146 -27.61 -12.79 -1.25
CA ILE A 146 -26.69 -11.75 -1.73
C ILE A 146 -27.04 -10.43 -1.04
N GLY A 147 -26.10 -9.92 -0.24
CA GLY A 147 -26.24 -8.63 0.43
C GLY A 147 -26.28 -7.45 -0.54
N GLU A 148 -26.98 -6.40 -0.13
CA GLU A 148 -27.15 -5.14 -0.86
C GLU A 148 -25.84 -4.54 -1.38
N HIS A 149 -25.94 -3.75 -2.44
CA HIS A 149 -24.83 -3.05 -3.10
C HIS A 149 -23.73 -3.96 -3.66
N SER A 150 -23.93 -5.28 -3.73
CA SER A 150 -22.89 -6.21 -4.18
C SER A 150 -22.77 -6.29 -5.71
N ILE A 151 -21.58 -6.66 -6.19
CA ILE A 151 -21.31 -6.95 -7.59
C ILE A 151 -20.87 -8.41 -7.70
N ILE A 152 -21.60 -9.19 -8.50
CA ILE A 152 -21.21 -10.53 -8.94
C ILE A 152 -20.62 -10.38 -10.34
N GLY A 153 -19.33 -10.69 -10.49
CA GLY A 153 -18.63 -10.60 -11.77
C GLY A 153 -19.21 -11.55 -12.81
N ALA A 154 -19.03 -11.21 -14.08
CA ALA A 154 -19.44 -12.05 -15.20
C ALA A 154 -18.82 -13.47 -15.09
N GLY A 155 -19.60 -14.49 -15.41
CA GLY A 155 -19.17 -15.90 -15.35
C GLY A 155 -18.91 -16.46 -13.94
N ALA A 156 -19.21 -15.72 -12.87
CA ALA A 156 -18.98 -16.20 -11.50
C ALA A 156 -20.01 -17.25 -11.07
N VAL A 157 -19.62 -18.20 -10.20
CA VAL A 157 -20.52 -19.22 -9.64
C VAL A 157 -20.65 -19.05 -8.13
N VAL A 158 -21.77 -18.47 -7.70
CA VAL A 158 -22.06 -18.13 -6.31
C VAL A 158 -22.67 -19.34 -5.61
N THR A 159 -21.93 -19.87 -4.63
CA THR A 159 -22.27 -21.11 -3.90
C THR A 159 -22.50 -20.89 -2.41
N LYS A 160 -22.32 -19.66 -1.93
CA LYS A 160 -22.43 -19.25 -0.52
C LYS A 160 -22.93 -17.81 -0.45
N ASP A 161 -23.44 -17.43 0.72
CA ASP A 161 -23.90 -16.07 0.99
C ASP A 161 -22.81 -15.02 0.70
N VAL A 162 -23.26 -13.88 0.19
CA VAL A 162 -22.41 -12.75 -0.19
C VAL A 162 -22.67 -11.60 0.78
N PRO A 163 -21.67 -11.14 1.54
CA PRO A 163 -21.84 -9.96 2.40
C PRO A 163 -22.15 -8.71 1.57
N ALA A 164 -22.92 -7.76 2.13
CA ALA A 164 -23.18 -6.48 1.50
C ALA A 164 -21.90 -5.75 1.06
N TRP A 165 -22.00 -4.92 0.01
CA TRP A 165 -20.88 -4.20 -0.59
C TRP A 165 -19.74 -5.08 -1.10
N SER A 166 -19.99 -6.35 -1.41
CA SER A 166 -18.92 -7.25 -1.89
C SER A 166 -18.78 -7.23 -3.39
N VAL A 167 -17.54 -7.31 -3.89
CA VAL A 167 -17.26 -7.68 -5.28
C VAL A 167 -16.80 -9.14 -5.31
N MET A 168 -17.59 -10.01 -5.95
CA MET A 168 -17.39 -11.45 -6.02
C MET A 168 -17.03 -11.87 -7.45
N VAL A 169 -15.98 -12.68 -7.65
CA VAL A 169 -15.61 -13.20 -8.98
C VAL A 169 -15.16 -14.66 -8.92
N GLY A 170 -15.20 -15.36 -10.05
CA GLY A 170 -14.64 -16.71 -10.22
C GLY A 170 -15.61 -17.86 -9.99
N ASN A 171 -15.12 -19.09 -10.19
CA ASN A 171 -15.86 -20.33 -9.98
C ASN A 171 -15.03 -21.30 -9.09
N PRO A 172 -15.44 -21.55 -7.84
CA PRO A 172 -16.52 -20.88 -7.12
C PRO A 172 -16.18 -19.42 -6.80
N ALA A 173 -17.20 -18.56 -6.68
CA ALA A 173 -17.03 -17.13 -6.46
C ALA A 173 -16.31 -16.85 -5.13
N ARG A 174 -15.41 -15.86 -5.16
CA ARG A 174 -14.65 -15.36 -4.00
C ARG A 174 -14.70 -13.84 -3.95
N ARG A 175 -14.74 -13.29 -2.74
CA ARG A 175 -14.67 -11.84 -2.52
C ARG A 175 -13.29 -11.34 -2.90
N VAL A 176 -13.21 -10.40 -3.84
CA VAL A 176 -11.95 -9.77 -4.25
C VAL A 176 -11.72 -8.42 -3.62
N ARG A 177 -12.78 -7.69 -3.26
CA ARG A 177 -12.69 -6.39 -2.56
C ARG A 177 -14.06 -5.95 -2.04
N ASP A 178 -14.06 -4.87 -1.24
CA ASP A 178 -15.26 -4.10 -0.99
C ASP A 178 -15.57 -3.22 -2.22
N ARG A 179 -16.86 -3.02 -2.53
CA ARG A 179 -17.29 -2.11 -3.60
C ARG A 179 -16.92 -0.67 -3.27
N ARG A 180 -16.95 -0.30 -1.98
CA ARG A 180 -16.59 1.05 -1.48
C ARG A 180 -15.10 1.35 -1.63
N ASP A 181 -14.27 0.33 -1.81
CA ASP A 181 -12.84 0.48 -2.09
C ASP A 181 -12.57 0.99 -3.52
N GLN A 182 -13.60 1.17 -4.37
CA GLN A 182 -13.49 2.06 -5.52
C GLN A 182 -13.28 3.48 -5.01
N THR A 183 -12.01 3.83 -4.86
CA THR A 183 -11.50 5.17 -4.60
C THR A 183 -12.32 6.18 -5.39
N ARG A 184 -13.03 7.04 -4.65
CA ARG A 184 -13.52 8.35 -5.11
C ARG A 184 -12.49 8.94 -6.07
N THR A 185 -12.97 9.35 -7.25
CA THR A 185 -12.26 9.91 -8.40
C THR A 185 -11.38 11.12 -8.07
N GLY A 186 -10.30 10.88 -7.36
CA GLY A 186 -9.11 11.71 -7.26
C GLY A 186 -7.96 10.71 -7.11
N GLY A 187 -7.30 10.39 -8.21
CA GLY A 187 -6.19 9.43 -8.23
C GLY A 187 -5.12 9.76 -7.17
N LEU A 188 -4.29 8.79 -6.84
CA LEU A 188 -3.16 9.01 -5.93
C LEU A 188 -2.21 10.10 -6.47
N THR A 189 -2.02 10.15 -7.79
CA THR A 189 -1.15 11.10 -8.49
C THR A 189 -1.51 12.57 -8.19
N PRO A 190 -2.77 13.06 -8.37
CA PRO A 190 -3.15 14.39 -7.91
C PRO A 190 -2.83 14.67 -6.43
N LYS A 191 -3.12 13.71 -5.53
CA LYS A 191 -2.89 13.90 -4.09
C LYS A 191 -1.41 14.06 -3.75
N LEU A 192 -0.54 13.28 -4.41
CA LEU A 192 0.91 13.38 -4.26
C LEU A 192 1.43 14.72 -4.80
N ALA A 193 0.91 15.16 -5.95
CA ALA A 193 1.27 16.45 -6.54
C ALA A 193 0.84 17.63 -5.67
N ASP A 194 -0.39 17.60 -5.13
CA ASP A 194 -0.92 18.62 -4.23
C ASP A 194 -0.11 18.68 -2.92
N PHE A 195 0.18 17.51 -2.32
CA PHE A 195 1.03 17.41 -1.14
C PHE A 195 2.42 18.00 -1.41
N ALA A 196 3.06 17.61 -2.51
CA ALA A 196 4.40 18.10 -2.83
C ALA A 196 4.41 19.61 -3.12
N ALA A 197 3.39 20.13 -3.81
CA ALA A 197 3.24 21.57 -4.03
C ALA A 197 3.10 22.33 -2.70
N GLN A 198 2.27 21.83 -1.79
CA GLN A 198 2.11 22.40 -0.44
C GLN A 198 3.41 22.35 0.36
N ALA A 199 4.10 21.21 0.38
CA ALA A 199 5.35 21.05 1.12
C ALA A 199 6.44 21.99 0.58
N ARG A 200 6.54 22.14 -0.76
CA ARG A 200 7.49 23.05 -1.41
C ARG A 200 7.22 24.52 -1.10
N ASP A 201 5.96 24.95 -1.18
CA ASP A 201 5.55 26.32 -0.83
C ASP A 201 5.90 26.66 0.63
N GLN A 202 5.74 25.70 1.54
CA GLN A 202 5.97 25.89 2.97
C GLN A 202 7.41 25.61 3.42
N ALA A 203 8.28 25.05 2.56
CA ALA A 203 9.63 24.65 2.94
C ALA A 203 10.47 25.78 3.56
N PRO A 204 10.47 27.03 3.04
CA PRO A 204 11.20 28.13 3.67
C PRO A 204 10.69 28.43 5.09
N GLN A 205 9.38 28.36 5.32
CA GLN A 205 8.77 28.57 6.65
C GLN A 205 9.14 27.44 7.62
N VAL A 206 9.11 26.18 7.15
CA VAL A 206 9.51 25.01 7.94
C VAL A 206 10.97 25.12 8.37
N LEU A 207 11.88 25.45 7.45
CA LEU A 207 13.31 25.61 7.76
C LEU A 207 13.57 26.76 8.72
N ASP A 208 12.88 27.90 8.57
CA ASP A 208 13.04 29.05 9.45
C ASP A 208 12.55 28.75 10.89
N ARG A 209 11.49 27.96 11.04
CA ARG A 209 10.94 27.54 12.34
C ARG A 209 11.97 26.84 13.23
N TYR A 210 12.87 26.07 12.62
CA TYR A 210 13.85 25.23 13.33
C TYR A 210 15.26 25.83 13.34
N ARG A 211 15.40 27.07 12.86
CA ARG A 211 16.65 27.81 12.86
C ARG A 211 17.00 28.30 14.26
N ALA A 212 18.26 28.13 14.65
CA ALA A 212 18.82 28.63 15.90
C ALA A 212 20.10 29.43 15.60
N GLY A 213 19.97 30.75 15.40
CA GLY A 213 21.10 31.59 15.00
C GLY A 213 21.62 31.20 13.62
N ASP A 214 22.87 30.76 13.53
CA ASP A 214 23.51 30.26 12.30
C ASP A 214 23.33 28.75 12.07
N THR A 215 22.64 28.04 12.96
CA THR A 215 22.52 26.58 12.95
C THR A 215 21.06 26.13 12.98
N PHE A 216 20.83 24.84 13.15
CA PHE A 216 19.51 24.21 13.16
C PHE A 216 19.34 23.33 14.40
N THR A 217 18.11 23.24 14.85
CA THR A 217 17.66 22.38 15.96
C THR A 217 16.59 21.44 15.44
N ASP A 218 16.49 20.21 15.94
CA ASP A 218 15.42 19.31 15.48
C ASP A 218 14.03 19.86 15.86
N GLN A 219 13.94 20.52 17.01
CA GLN A 219 12.72 21.14 17.54
C GLN A 219 13.05 22.53 18.11
N PRO A 220 12.11 23.49 18.18
CA PRO A 220 12.43 24.89 18.50
C PRO A 220 13.04 25.14 19.89
N ALA A 221 12.92 24.18 20.81
CA ALA A 221 13.50 24.24 22.16
C ALA A 221 14.65 23.23 22.38
N ALA A 222 15.04 22.49 21.35
CA ALA A 222 16.13 21.51 21.43
C ALA A 222 17.49 22.19 21.30
N ALA A 223 18.54 21.50 21.73
CA ALA A 223 19.91 21.93 21.45
C ALA A 223 20.23 21.74 19.95
N PRO A 224 21.07 22.61 19.35
CA PRO A 224 21.56 22.38 18.00
C PRO A 224 22.34 21.07 17.92
N SER A 225 22.24 20.39 16.78
CA SER A 225 22.97 19.14 16.53
C SER A 225 23.46 19.05 15.10
N VAL A 226 24.49 18.25 14.87
CA VAL A 226 24.98 17.93 13.52
C VAL A 226 23.86 17.35 12.67
N ARG A 227 23.05 16.45 13.24
CA ARG A 227 21.93 15.82 12.54
C ARG A 227 20.90 16.85 12.08
N ALA A 228 20.51 17.82 12.91
CA ALA A 228 19.54 18.84 12.54
C ALA A 228 20.04 19.72 11.38
N VAL A 229 21.33 20.04 11.33
CA VAL A 229 21.92 20.77 10.20
C VAL A 229 21.84 19.94 8.91
N CYS A 230 22.16 18.65 8.97
CA CYS A 230 22.09 17.76 7.82
C CYS A 230 20.63 17.60 7.32
N ASP A 231 19.68 17.39 8.24
CA ASP A 231 18.26 17.24 7.90
C ASP A 231 17.70 18.52 7.24
N ALA A 232 18.10 19.71 7.72
CA ALA A 232 17.72 20.97 7.08
C ALA A 232 18.25 21.07 5.63
N ILE A 233 19.49 20.64 5.38
CA ILE A 233 20.08 20.60 4.03
C ILE A 233 19.33 19.61 3.15
N GLU A 234 19.02 18.41 3.64
CA GLU A 234 18.28 17.39 2.89
C GLU A 234 16.84 17.83 2.57
N ILE A 235 16.14 18.47 3.51
CA ILE A 235 14.80 19.02 3.28
C ILE A 235 14.83 20.13 2.23
N ALA A 236 15.81 21.04 2.32
CA ALA A 236 15.98 22.11 1.34
C ALA A 236 16.30 21.54 -0.04
N ASP A 237 17.15 20.52 -0.13
CA ASP A 237 17.45 19.82 -1.37
C ASP A 237 16.21 19.17 -1.99
N LEU A 238 15.45 18.43 -1.18
CA LEU A 238 14.24 17.73 -1.61
C LEU A 238 13.16 18.70 -2.14
N LEU A 239 12.89 19.78 -1.40
CA LEU A 239 11.75 20.64 -1.68
C LEU A 239 12.09 21.87 -2.52
N LEU A 240 13.32 22.37 -2.43
CA LEU A 240 13.76 23.60 -3.09
C LEU A 240 14.84 23.35 -4.15
N ASN A 241 15.46 22.16 -4.17
CA ASN A 241 16.62 21.84 -5.03
C ASN A 241 17.73 22.89 -4.87
N ALA A 242 17.96 23.31 -3.62
CA ALA A 242 18.92 24.33 -3.23
C ALA A 242 19.33 24.13 -1.75
N PRO A 243 20.45 24.72 -1.30
CA PRO A 243 20.76 24.83 0.13
C PRO A 243 19.65 25.57 0.91
N PRO A 244 19.60 25.41 2.25
CA PRO A 244 18.64 26.15 3.08
C PRO A 244 18.74 27.66 2.82
N PRO A 245 17.65 28.35 2.45
CA PRO A 245 17.72 29.75 1.99
C PRO A 245 18.15 30.74 3.08
N GLN A 246 18.09 30.33 4.34
CA GLN A 246 18.48 31.14 5.50
C GLN A 246 19.96 30.97 5.90
N ALA A 247 20.73 30.15 5.18
CA ALA A 247 22.12 29.84 5.49
C ALA A 247 23.01 30.01 4.24
N ASP A 248 24.24 30.49 4.45
CA ASP A 248 25.23 30.55 3.38
C ASP A 248 25.81 29.16 3.10
N ARG A 249 25.86 28.79 1.82
CA ARG A 249 26.32 27.46 1.38
C ARG A 249 27.79 27.22 1.74
N ASP A 250 28.66 28.20 1.54
CA ASP A 250 30.10 28.03 1.78
C ASP A 250 30.40 27.98 3.28
N GLU A 251 29.63 28.72 4.09
CA GLU A 251 29.70 28.62 5.55
C GLU A 251 29.26 27.25 6.06
N LEU A 252 28.15 26.70 5.56
CA LEU A 252 27.69 25.35 5.89
C LEU A 252 28.76 24.30 5.54
N VAL A 253 29.32 24.37 4.33
CA VAL A 253 30.41 23.48 3.89
C VAL A 253 31.61 23.59 4.83
N GLY A 254 32.07 24.81 5.11
CA GLY A 254 33.23 25.05 5.97
C GLY A 254 33.05 24.50 7.37
N ARG A 255 31.87 24.70 7.98
CA ARG A 255 31.55 24.20 9.32
C ARG A 255 31.45 22.68 9.36
N LEU A 256 30.72 22.07 8.43
CA LEU A 256 30.55 20.62 8.37
C LEU A 256 31.88 19.89 8.11
N ALA A 257 32.68 20.38 7.17
CA ALA A 257 33.98 19.81 6.87
C ALA A 257 34.95 19.94 8.05
N ALA A 258 34.92 21.06 8.79
CA ALA A 258 35.77 21.29 9.94
C ALA A 258 35.46 20.37 11.15
N LEU A 259 34.27 19.76 11.21
CA LEU A 259 33.92 18.82 12.28
C LEU A 259 34.67 17.49 12.16
N GLN A 260 35.11 17.10 10.96
CA GLN A 260 35.74 15.79 10.78
C GLN A 260 37.09 15.72 11.49
N ASP A 261 37.22 14.77 12.42
CA ASP A 261 38.49 14.52 13.09
C ASP A 261 39.50 13.94 12.09
N PRO A 262 40.66 14.58 11.85
CA PRO A 262 41.60 14.15 10.81
C PRO A 262 42.28 12.81 11.12
N ALA A 263 42.31 12.37 12.38
CA ALA A 263 43.00 11.15 12.77
C ALA A 263 42.15 9.90 12.59
N THR A 264 40.87 9.98 12.94
CA THR A 264 39.89 8.88 12.84
C THR A 264 39.03 8.98 11.58
N GLY A 265 38.88 10.19 11.04
CA GLY A 265 37.94 10.52 9.97
C GLY A 265 36.47 10.44 10.37
N LEU A 266 36.17 10.26 11.66
CA LEU A 266 34.81 10.30 12.21
C LEU A 266 34.43 11.73 12.58
N ILE A 267 33.13 11.95 12.78
CA ILE A 267 32.56 13.28 13.01
C ILE A 267 31.84 13.25 14.36
N PRO A 268 32.30 14.01 15.37
CA PRO A 268 31.66 14.07 16.68
C PRO A 268 30.35 14.88 16.63
N GLU A 269 29.60 14.89 17.73
CA GLU A 269 28.50 15.84 17.93
C GLU A 269 29.03 17.26 18.25
N LEU A 270 28.21 18.29 18.04
CA LEU A 270 28.53 19.67 18.38
C LEU A 270 28.90 19.79 19.87
N GLY A 271 30.13 20.24 20.14
CA GLY A 271 30.63 20.41 21.50
C GLY A 271 31.05 19.12 22.21
N GLU A 272 30.97 17.95 21.56
CA GLU A 272 31.53 16.71 22.08
C GLU A 272 33.07 16.84 22.19
N THR A 273 33.63 16.35 23.30
CA THR A 273 35.07 16.42 23.58
C THR A 273 35.66 15.01 23.61
N GLY A 274 36.89 14.86 23.13
CA GLY A 274 37.55 13.58 22.99
C GLY A 274 37.64 13.12 21.54
N ARG A 275 38.31 11.98 21.32
CA ARG A 275 38.47 11.41 19.98
C ARG A 275 37.27 10.51 19.66
N PRO A 276 36.54 10.74 18.56
CA PRO A 276 35.39 9.91 18.18
C PRO A 276 35.82 8.47 17.84
N SER A 277 34.90 7.51 17.99
CA SER A 277 35.15 6.08 17.75
C SER A 277 33.94 5.43 17.10
N LEU A 278 34.08 4.23 16.52
CA LEU A 278 32.94 3.53 15.91
C LEU A 278 31.85 3.14 16.91
N ASP A 279 32.19 3.10 18.20
CA ASP A 279 31.23 2.80 19.27
C ASP A 279 30.56 4.08 19.83
N SER A 280 30.92 5.28 19.35
CA SER A 280 30.25 6.52 19.77
C SER A 280 28.92 6.68 19.01
N GLY A 281 27.91 7.21 19.69
CA GLY A 281 26.61 7.51 19.04
C GLY A 281 26.72 8.52 17.89
N SER A 282 27.79 9.32 17.87
CA SER A 282 28.14 10.27 16.80
C SER A 282 28.74 9.61 15.56
N ALA A 283 29.11 8.32 15.59
CA ALA A 283 29.66 7.65 14.42
C ALA A 283 28.70 7.65 13.21
N TYR A 284 27.40 7.79 13.46
CA TYR A 284 26.40 8.01 12.42
C TYR A 284 26.64 9.27 11.56
N HIS A 285 27.35 10.28 12.09
CA HIS A 285 27.54 11.56 11.40
C HIS A 285 28.38 11.46 10.13
N ILE A 286 29.21 10.43 9.94
CA ILE A 286 29.87 10.22 8.65
C ILE A 286 28.88 9.96 7.51
N LEU A 287 27.70 9.42 7.82
CA LEU A 287 26.61 9.25 6.87
C LEU A 287 25.93 10.60 6.62
N SER A 288 25.40 11.25 7.66
CA SER A 288 24.60 12.46 7.49
C SER A 288 25.41 13.64 6.97
N VAL A 289 26.63 13.86 7.48
CA VAL A 289 27.49 14.96 7.02
C VAL A 289 28.09 14.67 5.66
N GLY A 290 28.50 13.43 5.39
CA GLY A 290 29.02 13.06 4.08
C GLY A 290 28.00 13.35 2.98
N TYR A 291 26.74 12.99 3.20
CA TYR A 291 25.66 13.28 2.26
C TYR A 291 25.28 14.75 2.20
N ALA A 292 25.20 15.45 3.34
CA ALA A 292 24.95 16.88 3.35
C ALA A 292 26.02 17.64 2.56
N LEU A 293 27.30 17.28 2.69
CA LEU A 293 28.38 17.85 1.90
C LEU A 293 28.22 17.55 0.40
N ASP A 294 27.89 16.30 0.03
CA ASP A 294 27.63 15.93 -1.36
C ASP A 294 26.48 16.76 -1.98
N LEU A 295 25.38 16.96 -1.26
CA LEU A 295 24.26 17.80 -1.70
C LEU A 295 24.65 19.26 -1.87
N LEU A 296 25.55 19.75 -1.02
CA LEU A 296 26.14 21.08 -1.16
C LEU A 296 27.22 21.14 -2.24
N GLY A 297 27.59 20.03 -2.90
CA GLY A 297 28.66 19.99 -3.90
C GLY A 297 30.06 20.09 -3.29
N ALA A 298 30.24 19.57 -2.08
CA ALA A 298 31.50 19.47 -1.35
C ALA A 298 31.77 18.00 -0.97
N GLN A 299 32.90 17.74 -0.31
CA GLN A 299 33.35 16.38 0.02
C GLN A 299 33.96 16.34 1.42
N LEU A 300 34.01 15.13 2.01
CA LEU A 300 34.75 14.91 3.24
C LEU A 300 36.24 15.24 3.04
N PRO A 301 36.87 16.01 3.95
CA PRO A 301 38.27 16.40 3.80
C PRO A 301 39.27 15.27 4.06
N TYR A 302 38.91 14.28 4.87
CA TYR A 302 39.80 13.20 5.30
C TYR A 302 39.19 11.81 5.08
N PRO A 303 40.02 10.79 4.81
CA PRO A 303 39.56 9.41 4.80
C PRO A 303 39.04 8.98 6.17
N VAL A 304 38.02 8.14 6.19
CA VAL A 304 37.45 7.53 7.40
C VAL A 304 38.40 6.42 7.86
N GLN A 305 39.44 6.78 8.60
CA GLN A 305 40.46 5.83 9.07
C GLN A 305 39.91 4.78 10.05
N ALA A 306 38.88 5.14 10.83
CA ALA A 306 38.30 4.27 11.84
C ALA A 306 37.70 2.96 11.28
N VAL A 307 37.27 2.97 10.02
CA VAL A 307 36.71 1.77 9.35
C VAL A 307 37.77 0.86 8.73
N ARG A 308 39.03 1.30 8.69
CA ARG A 308 40.13 0.49 8.12
C ARG A 308 40.57 -0.57 9.11
N MET A 309 40.29 -1.82 8.79
CA MET A 309 40.64 -2.98 9.60
C MET A 309 41.26 -4.06 8.72
N ASP A 310 42.19 -4.83 9.27
CA ASP A 310 42.61 -6.06 8.61
C ASP A 310 41.46 -7.08 8.58
N PRO A 311 41.46 -8.03 7.63
CA PRO A 311 40.36 -8.98 7.47
C PRO A 311 40.06 -9.81 8.72
N SER A 312 41.08 -10.20 9.48
CA SER A 312 40.89 -11.05 10.66
C SER A 312 40.18 -10.31 11.80
N ARG A 313 40.55 -9.04 12.00
CA ARG A 313 39.88 -8.15 12.96
C ARG A 313 38.44 -7.87 12.54
N LEU A 314 38.19 -7.57 11.26
CA LEU A 314 36.83 -7.29 10.78
C LEU A 314 35.89 -8.49 11.00
N LEU A 315 36.35 -9.71 10.68
CA LEU A 315 35.57 -10.92 10.93
C LEU A 315 35.26 -11.10 12.42
N ALA A 316 36.25 -10.86 13.30
CA ALA A 316 36.07 -10.97 14.73
C ALA A 316 35.04 -9.96 15.28
N GLU A 317 35.03 -8.72 14.78
CA GLU A 317 34.03 -7.72 15.17
C GLU A 317 32.63 -8.13 14.68
N LEU A 318 32.49 -8.52 13.41
CA LEU A 318 31.20 -8.95 12.85
C LEU A 318 30.60 -10.16 13.57
N ASP A 319 31.44 -11.14 13.94
CA ASP A 319 31.01 -12.31 14.72
C ASP A 319 30.66 -11.98 16.17
N ARG A 320 31.19 -10.87 16.73
CA ARG A 320 30.90 -10.41 18.10
C ARG A 320 29.60 -9.62 18.20
N LEU A 321 29.09 -9.08 17.09
CA LEU A 321 27.89 -8.26 17.10
C LEU A 321 26.66 -9.04 17.62
N PRO A 322 25.74 -8.37 18.34
CA PRO A 322 24.61 -9.02 19.03
C PRO A 322 23.44 -9.39 18.09
N TRP A 323 23.69 -10.05 16.97
CA TRP A 323 22.70 -10.36 15.93
C TRP A 323 21.41 -11.03 16.44
N ALA A 324 21.51 -11.91 17.43
CA ALA A 324 20.36 -12.66 17.93
C ALA A 324 19.39 -11.83 18.79
N GLN A 325 19.88 -10.80 19.48
CA GLN A 325 19.11 -10.05 20.48
C GLN A 325 18.94 -8.56 20.14
N GLN A 326 19.90 -7.98 19.42
CA GLN A 326 19.96 -6.57 19.05
C GLN A 326 20.41 -6.43 17.60
N ALA A 327 19.69 -7.10 16.70
CA ALA A 327 19.97 -7.08 15.26
C ALA A 327 19.97 -5.66 14.68
N TRP A 328 19.19 -4.74 15.24
CA TRP A 328 19.22 -3.33 14.86
C TRP A 328 20.60 -2.71 15.08
N SER A 329 21.16 -2.84 16.29
CA SER A 329 22.48 -2.30 16.63
C SER A 329 23.60 -2.94 15.80
N ALA A 330 23.48 -4.23 15.50
CA ALA A 330 24.42 -4.91 14.62
C ALA A 330 24.35 -4.36 13.17
N GLY A 331 23.14 -4.15 12.66
CA GLY A 331 22.92 -3.54 11.35
C GLY A 331 23.42 -2.10 11.27
N ASP A 332 23.18 -1.30 12.31
CA ASP A 332 23.65 0.09 12.39
C ASP A 332 25.18 0.20 12.40
N TRP A 333 25.86 -0.71 13.13
CA TRP A 333 27.31 -0.78 13.11
C TRP A 333 27.85 -1.11 11.70
N VAL A 334 27.23 -2.07 11.01
CA VAL A 334 27.59 -2.42 9.63
C VAL A 334 27.35 -1.25 8.67
N ASP A 335 26.27 -0.50 8.85
CA ASP A 335 25.93 0.67 8.05
C ASP A 335 27.00 1.76 8.14
N ILE A 336 27.42 2.10 9.37
CA ILE A 336 28.49 3.05 9.64
C ILE A 336 29.80 2.57 9.00
N LEU A 337 30.19 1.32 9.25
CA LEU A 337 31.41 0.74 8.67
C LEU A 337 31.39 0.83 7.14
N ALA A 338 30.32 0.34 6.52
CA ALA A 338 30.21 0.25 5.07
C ALA A 338 30.15 1.64 4.40
N THR A 339 29.50 2.60 5.05
CA THR A 339 29.46 4.00 4.60
C THR A 339 30.85 4.63 4.65
N GLY A 340 31.62 4.42 5.71
CA GLY A 340 33.01 4.87 5.77
C GLY A 340 33.88 4.26 4.68
N LEU A 341 33.72 2.95 4.42
CA LEU A 341 34.42 2.26 3.34
C LEU A 341 34.00 2.81 1.97
N HIS A 342 32.71 3.10 1.78
CA HIS A 342 32.20 3.72 0.57
C HIS A 342 32.84 5.09 0.31
N TRP A 343 32.89 5.97 1.32
CA TRP A 343 33.55 7.27 1.18
C TRP A 343 35.04 7.13 0.88
N ASN A 344 35.73 6.23 1.56
CA ASN A 344 37.12 5.91 1.25
C ASN A 344 37.30 5.50 -0.20
N ARG A 345 36.45 4.59 -0.71
CA ARG A 345 36.48 4.15 -2.11
C ARG A 345 36.24 5.27 -3.10
N ARG A 346 35.22 6.07 -2.86
CA ARG A 346 34.77 7.11 -3.79
C ARG A 346 35.74 8.28 -3.85
N LEU A 347 36.33 8.68 -2.72
CA LEU A 347 37.07 9.94 -2.59
C LEU A 347 38.60 9.78 -2.49
N PHE A 348 39.09 8.66 -1.96
CA PHE A 348 40.50 8.56 -1.54
C PHE A 348 41.26 7.36 -2.13
N ASP A 349 40.66 6.17 -2.15
CA ASP A 349 41.28 4.95 -2.68
C ASP A 349 40.23 3.99 -3.28
N ALA A 350 40.13 3.96 -4.60
CA ALA A 350 39.20 3.08 -5.33
C ALA A 350 39.39 1.57 -5.07
N HIS A 351 40.51 1.16 -4.47
CA HIS A 351 40.81 -0.24 -4.12
C HIS A 351 40.57 -0.56 -2.64
N GLU A 352 40.02 0.36 -1.85
CA GLU A 352 39.73 0.13 -0.43
C GLU A 352 38.88 -1.15 -0.25
N PRO A 353 39.38 -2.17 0.48
CA PRO A 353 38.86 -3.53 0.43
C PRO A 353 37.48 -3.65 1.08
N THR A 354 36.57 -4.38 0.45
CA THR A 354 35.19 -4.62 0.94
C THR A 354 34.78 -6.09 0.90
N GLU A 355 35.61 -6.95 0.31
CA GLU A 355 35.32 -8.35 0.02
C GLU A 355 35.09 -9.15 1.31
N THR A 356 35.82 -8.81 2.38
CA THR A 356 35.66 -9.48 3.69
C THR A 356 34.27 -9.17 4.28
N LEU A 357 33.83 -7.91 4.20
CA LEU A 357 32.50 -7.50 4.67
C LEU A 357 31.40 -8.21 3.87
N PHE A 358 31.42 -8.09 2.55
CA PHE A 358 30.39 -8.70 1.70
C PHE A 358 30.41 -10.24 1.77
N GLY A 359 31.58 -10.86 1.86
CA GLY A 359 31.72 -12.31 2.05
C GLY A 359 31.08 -12.78 3.35
N TRP A 360 31.27 -12.05 4.46
CA TRP A 360 30.60 -12.35 5.73
C TRP A 360 29.08 -12.19 5.60
N LEU A 361 28.61 -11.07 5.03
CA LEU A 361 27.19 -10.78 4.88
C LEU A 361 26.47 -11.88 4.07
N LEU A 362 27.02 -12.25 2.91
CA LEU A 362 26.45 -13.26 2.02
C LEU A 362 26.39 -14.65 2.65
N THR A 363 27.36 -15.00 3.50
CA THR A 363 27.47 -16.35 4.09
C THR A 363 26.72 -16.50 5.42
N ARG A 364 26.34 -15.38 6.07
CA ARG A 364 25.69 -15.39 7.40
C ARG A 364 24.23 -14.96 7.40
N GLN A 365 23.66 -14.56 6.26
CA GLN A 365 22.23 -14.31 6.15
C GLN A 365 21.44 -15.61 6.29
N ASP A 366 20.36 -15.60 7.08
CA ASP A 366 19.50 -16.76 7.29
C ASP A 366 18.71 -17.12 6.03
N ALA A 367 18.68 -18.40 5.69
CA ALA A 367 18.13 -18.88 4.43
C ALA A 367 16.60 -18.95 4.39
N PHE A 368 15.94 -18.98 5.54
CA PHE A 368 14.49 -19.11 5.65
C PHE A 368 13.81 -17.76 5.75
N THR A 369 14.44 -16.82 6.45
CA THR A 369 13.89 -15.49 6.74
C THR A 369 14.41 -14.43 5.78
N GLY A 370 15.58 -14.63 5.17
CA GLY A 370 16.25 -13.60 4.38
C GLY A 370 16.84 -12.46 5.23
N LEU A 371 16.87 -12.58 6.57
CA LEU A 371 17.37 -11.54 7.46
C LEU A 371 18.68 -11.96 8.16
N TRP A 372 19.30 -11.00 8.85
CA TRP A 372 20.32 -11.27 9.86
C TRP A 372 19.70 -11.10 11.24
N GLY A 373 19.84 -12.13 12.09
CA GLY A 373 19.23 -12.16 13.41
C GLY A 373 17.95 -12.99 13.48
N SER A 374 17.28 -12.96 14.63
CA SER A 374 16.12 -13.80 14.93
C SER A 374 15.05 -12.98 15.66
N PRO A 375 13.77 -13.37 15.57
CA PRO A 375 12.70 -12.61 16.21
C PRO A 375 12.79 -12.78 17.73
N SER A 376 12.49 -11.71 18.46
CA SER A 376 12.42 -11.76 19.93
C SER A 376 10.99 -11.99 20.40
N ALA A 377 10.82 -12.54 21.61
CA ALA A 377 9.50 -12.73 22.20
C ALA A 377 8.76 -11.40 22.42
N GLN A 378 9.50 -10.32 22.72
CA GLN A 378 8.94 -9.01 23.03
C GLN A 378 8.66 -8.17 21.78
N GLU A 379 9.61 -8.11 20.85
CA GLU A 379 9.54 -7.20 19.69
C GLU A 379 9.25 -7.93 18.36
N GLY A 380 9.14 -9.27 18.39
CA GLY A 380 8.95 -10.07 17.19
C GLY A 380 10.06 -9.79 16.17
N TRP A 381 9.67 -9.47 14.95
CA TRP A 381 10.57 -9.21 13.82
C TRP A 381 11.16 -7.80 13.75
N ARG A 382 10.78 -6.88 14.66
CA ARG A 382 11.21 -5.48 14.57
C ARG A 382 12.73 -5.33 14.52
N GLN A 383 13.44 -5.95 15.46
CA GLN A 383 14.90 -5.87 15.53
C GLN A 383 15.58 -6.37 14.24
N PRO A 384 15.30 -7.60 13.74
CA PRO A 384 15.86 -8.07 12.47
C PRO A 384 15.49 -7.22 11.25
N VAL A 385 14.26 -6.72 11.16
CA VAL A 385 13.81 -5.92 10.00
C VAL A 385 14.50 -4.55 10.00
N ASN A 386 14.54 -3.87 11.14
CA ASN A 386 15.21 -2.58 11.28
C ASN A 386 16.72 -2.72 11.07
N GLY A 387 17.31 -3.82 11.55
CA GLY A 387 18.72 -4.15 11.29
C GLY A 387 19.01 -4.43 9.82
N TYR A 388 18.11 -5.14 9.11
CA TYR A 388 18.22 -5.38 7.68
C TYR A 388 18.20 -4.07 6.89
N TYR A 389 17.31 -3.14 7.25
CA TYR A 389 17.27 -1.81 6.64
C TYR A 389 18.62 -1.10 6.76
N ARG A 390 19.13 -0.93 7.99
CA ARG A 390 20.41 -0.26 8.26
C ARG A 390 21.55 -0.89 7.47
N LEU A 391 21.69 -2.20 7.60
CA LEU A 391 22.73 -2.97 6.93
C LEU A 391 22.67 -2.80 5.42
N THR A 392 21.51 -3.03 4.81
CA THR A 392 21.38 -3.02 3.35
C THR A 392 21.45 -1.62 2.76
N ARG A 393 21.03 -0.60 3.50
CA ARG A 393 21.24 0.80 3.13
C ARG A 393 22.72 1.09 2.94
N GLY A 394 23.55 0.88 3.95
CA GLY A 394 24.99 1.18 3.89
C GLY A 394 25.82 0.24 3.00
N THR A 395 25.27 -0.92 2.64
CA THR A 395 25.96 -1.95 1.85
C THR A 395 25.34 -2.15 0.46
N PHE A 396 24.39 -3.07 0.31
CA PHE A 396 23.88 -3.48 -0.99
C PHE A 396 23.27 -2.32 -1.79
N ALA A 397 22.44 -1.49 -1.17
CA ALA A 397 21.85 -0.31 -1.82
C ALA A 397 22.92 0.73 -2.18
N GLN A 398 23.75 1.12 -1.19
CA GLN A 398 24.87 2.05 -1.35
C GLN A 398 25.81 1.68 -2.51
N PHE A 399 26.16 0.41 -2.62
CA PHE A 399 27.13 -0.11 -3.59
C PHE A 399 26.47 -0.60 -4.90
N GLY A 400 25.14 -0.52 -5.02
CA GLY A 400 24.42 -1.01 -6.20
C GLY A 400 24.53 -2.51 -6.44
N LEU A 401 24.62 -3.28 -5.35
CA LEU A 401 24.70 -4.74 -5.38
C LEU A 401 23.32 -5.36 -5.13
N PRO A 402 23.01 -6.50 -5.77
CA PRO A 402 21.76 -7.21 -5.50
C PRO A 402 21.77 -7.78 -4.08
N VAL A 403 20.63 -7.70 -3.40
CA VAL A 403 20.46 -8.35 -2.10
C VAL A 403 20.26 -9.86 -2.27
N PRO A 404 20.82 -10.68 -1.36
CA PRO A 404 20.56 -12.11 -1.34
C PRO A 404 19.14 -12.39 -0.81
N ARG A 405 18.50 -13.42 -1.35
CA ARG A 405 17.20 -13.97 -0.88
C ARG A 405 16.04 -12.95 -0.83
N PRO A 406 15.79 -12.18 -1.92
CA PRO A 406 14.80 -11.10 -1.91
C PRO A 406 13.38 -11.58 -1.59
N GLU A 407 13.00 -12.79 -2.00
CA GLU A 407 11.65 -13.33 -1.78
C GLU A 407 11.42 -13.68 -0.29
N GLN A 408 12.39 -14.32 0.35
CA GLN A 408 12.34 -14.65 1.78
C GLN A 408 12.31 -13.37 2.63
N THR A 409 13.11 -12.36 2.26
CA THR A 409 13.07 -11.05 2.90
C THR A 409 11.68 -10.42 2.78
N ILE A 410 11.09 -10.40 1.59
CA ILE A 410 9.73 -9.87 1.37
C ILE A 410 8.72 -10.60 2.27
N ASP A 411 8.82 -11.93 2.38
CA ASP A 411 7.91 -12.71 3.22
C ASP A 411 8.00 -12.33 4.70
N THR A 412 9.22 -12.22 5.23
CA THR A 412 9.44 -11.87 6.64
C THR A 412 9.09 -10.41 6.93
N VAL A 413 9.45 -9.48 6.04
CA VAL A 413 9.14 -8.05 6.19
C VAL A 413 7.63 -7.82 6.12
N LEU A 414 6.90 -8.48 5.21
CA LEU A 414 5.43 -8.40 5.18
C LEU A 414 4.79 -9.05 6.41
N ALA A 415 5.38 -10.11 6.97
CA ALA A 415 4.92 -10.67 8.23
C ALA A 415 5.07 -9.67 9.39
N HIS A 416 6.19 -8.94 9.44
CA HIS A 416 6.37 -7.85 10.42
C HIS A 416 5.39 -6.70 10.19
N ALA A 417 5.19 -6.29 8.94
CA ALA A 417 4.33 -5.17 8.55
C ALA A 417 2.85 -5.35 8.92
N ARG A 418 2.43 -6.57 9.26
CA ARG A 418 1.09 -6.92 9.75
C ARG A 418 0.96 -6.87 11.28
N ASP A 419 2.05 -6.62 11.99
CA ASP A 419 2.06 -6.56 13.45
C ASP A 419 1.40 -5.27 13.96
N GLY A 420 0.16 -5.41 14.44
CA GLY A 420 -0.63 -4.29 14.96
C GLY A 420 -0.02 -3.58 16.17
N ARG A 421 0.99 -4.15 16.84
CA ARG A 421 1.71 -3.45 17.91
C ARG A 421 2.43 -2.21 17.37
N PHE A 422 2.94 -2.30 16.15
CA PHE A 422 3.76 -1.27 15.49
C PHE A 422 3.01 -0.55 14.37
N PHE A 423 2.10 -1.22 13.64
CA PHE A 423 1.50 -0.68 12.42
C PHE A 423 -0.02 -0.46 12.48
N ALA A 424 -0.66 -0.58 13.64
CA ALA A 424 -2.06 -0.19 13.80
C ALA A 424 -2.24 1.34 13.66
N ASP A 425 -3.47 1.78 13.41
CA ASP A 425 -3.78 3.19 13.23
C ASP A 425 -3.30 4.06 14.40
N GLY A 426 -2.63 5.16 14.05
CA GLY A 426 -2.00 6.06 15.03
C GLY A 426 -0.73 5.51 15.68
N ARG A 427 -0.22 4.33 15.28
CA ARG A 427 1.07 3.78 15.75
C ARG A 427 2.11 3.80 14.64
N GLY A 428 3.37 3.55 15.03
CA GLY A 428 4.50 3.41 14.12
C GLY A 428 5.20 4.73 13.84
N THR A 429 6.48 4.78 14.16
CA THR A 429 7.36 5.93 13.91
C THR A 429 7.77 6.00 12.43
N ALA A 430 8.39 7.10 12.02
CA ALA A 430 9.04 7.20 10.72
C ALA A 430 10.02 6.04 10.49
N CYS A 431 10.83 5.68 11.50
CA CYS A 431 11.73 4.52 11.42
C CYS A 431 10.97 3.22 11.15
N ASP A 432 9.90 2.94 11.90
CA ASP A 432 9.17 1.67 11.74
C ASP A 432 8.62 1.51 10.31
N VAL A 433 8.16 2.60 9.68
CA VAL A 433 7.66 2.55 8.29
C VAL A 433 8.80 2.49 7.28
N LEU A 434 9.86 3.26 7.47
CA LEU A 434 11.03 3.28 6.58
C LEU A 434 11.72 1.92 6.53
N ASP A 435 11.88 1.30 7.69
CA ASP A 435 12.52 0.01 7.90
C ASP A 435 11.73 -1.14 7.24
N VAL A 436 10.46 -0.92 6.89
CA VAL A 436 9.64 -1.84 6.10
C VAL A 436 9.65 -1.48 4.61
N ILE A 437 9.36 -0.22 4.25
CA ILE A 437 9.21 0.14 2.84
C ILE A 437 10.51 0.05 2.06
N HIS A 438 11.65 0.41 2.67
CA HIS A 438 12.93 0.36 1.96
C HIS A 438 13.32 -1.09 1.60
N PRO A 439 13.30 -2.08 2.52
CA PRO A 439 13.56 -3.48 2.15
C PRO A 439 12.58 -4.02 1.09
N LEU A 440 11.29 -3.69 1.19
CA LEU A 440 10.29 -4.10 0.20
C LEU A 440 10.56 -3.47 -1.18
N TRP A 441 10.91 -2.19 -1.21
CA TRP A 441 11.30 -1.48 -2.41
C TRP A 441 12.56 -2.11 -3.04
N LEU A 442 13.62 -2.30 -2.25
CA LEU A 442 14.91 -2.83 -2.71
C LEU A 442 14.77 -4.25 -3.26
N CYS A 443 14.10 -5.15 -2.52
CA CYS A 443 13.87 -6.52 -2.97
C CYS A 443 12.92 -6.57 -4.18
N GLY A 444 11.89 -5.72 -4.22
CA GLY A 444 10.91 -5.64 -5.30
C GLY A 444 11.47 -5.17 -6.65
N ARG A 445 12.70 -4.64 -6.67
CA ARG A 445 13.47 -4.38 -7.89
C ARG A 445 14.03 -5.65 -8.54
N GLN A 446 14.15 -6.73 -7.77
CA GLN A 446 14.72 -8.01 -8.21
C GLN A 446 13.65 -9.08 -8.48
N THR A 447 12.43 -8.94 -7.95
CA THR A 447 11.36 -9.94 -8.07
C THR A 447 9.96 -9.31 -8.03
N ASP A 448 8.99 -10.00 -8.63
CA ASP A 448 7.55 -9.67 -8.57
C ASP A 448 6.83 -10.34 -7.38
N HIS A 449 7.55 -11.11 -6.56
CA HIS A 449 6.99 -11.85 -5.42
C HIS A 449 6.15 -10.96 -4.51
N ARG A 450 4.88 -11.31 -4.34
CA ARG A 450 3.87 -10.60 -3.53
C ARG A 450 3.74 -9.10 -3.84
N ARG A 451 4.08 -8.65 -5.06
CA ARG A 451 3.98 -7.25 -5.51
C ARG A 451 2.63 -6.62 -5.19
N ALA A 452 1.53 -7.32 -5.44
CA ALA A 452 0.18 -6.81 -5.18
C ALA A 452 -0.05 -6.46 -3.69
N GLU A 453 0.51 -7.26 -2.78
CA GLU A 453 0.38 -7.03 -1.34
C GLU A 453 1.28 -5.88 -0.88
N VAL A 454 2.50 -5.81 -1.39
CA VAL A 454 3.43 -4.69 -1.15
C VAL A 454 2.78 -3.37 -1.61
N GLN A 455 2.17 -3.36 -2.79
CA GLN A 455 1.47 -2.19 -3.32
C GLN A 455 0.21 -1.85 -2.51
N ALA A 456 -0.54 -2.84 -2.02
CA ALA A 456 -1.67 -2.59 -1.14
C ALA A 456 -1.21 -1.91 0.17
N TRP A 457 -0.18 -2.47 0.81
CA TRP A 457 0.40 -1.90 2.02
C TRP A 457 0.94 -0.48 1.79
N ALA A 458 1.65 -0.24 0.67
CA ALA A 458 2.18 1.07 0.34
C ALA A 458 1.08 2.13 0.14
N ARG A 459 -0.03 1.75 -0.54
CA ARG A 459 -1.18 2.63 -0.74
C ARG A 459 -1.83 3.02 0.58
N ASP A 460 -2.01 2.06 1.48
CA ASP A 460 -2.60 2.30 2.80
C ASP A 460 -1.72 3.21 3.65
N ARG A 461 -0.39 3.00 3.62
CA ARG A 461 0.57 3.86 4.33
C ARG A 461 0.60 5.28 3.76
N LEU A 462 0.55 5.47 2.43
CA LEU A 462 0.46 6.81 1.85
C LEU A 462 -0.83 7.53 2.26
N ALA A 463 -1.96 6.84 2.17
CA ALA A 463 -3.25 7.41 2.57
C ALA A 463 -3.25 7.86 4.04
N ALA A 464 -2.57 7.13 4.92
CA ALA A 464 -2.43 7.48 6.32
C ALA A 464 -1.37 8.57 6.60
N THR A 465 -0.37 8.74 5.72
CA THR A 465 0.80 9.61 5.94
C THR A 465 0.59 11.02 5.43
N LEU A 466 0.10 11.19 4.19
CA LEU A 466 -0.01 12.51 3.57
C LEU A 466 -0.80 13.54 4.43
N PRO A 467 -1.92 13.17 5.08
CA PRO A 467 -2.67 14.10 5.93
C PRO A 467 -1.94 14.53 7.21
N ARG A 468 -0.81 13.91 7.56
CA ARG A 468 -0.04 14.20 8.79
C ARG A 468 0.87 15.41 8.64
N TRP A 469 1.02 15.97 7.44
CA TRP A 469 1.78 17.19 7.21
C TRP A 469 1.18 18.33 8.04
N GLN A 470 1.98 18.97 8.89
CA GLN A 470 1.56 20.10 9.69
C GLN A 470 1.99 21.40 9.01
N PRO A 471 1.04 22.26 8.60
CA PRO A 471 1.35 23.48 7.86
C PRO A 471 2.40 24.36 8.56
N GLY A 472 3.48 24.68 7.84
CA GLY A 472 4.57 25.50 8.36
C GLY A 472 5.45 24.84 9.44
N ALA A 473 5.22 23.57 9.76
CA ALA A 473 5.98 22.82 10.76
C ALA A 473 6.56 21.49 10.24
N GLY A 474 6.02 20.92 9.16
CA GLY A 474 6.50 19.67 8.57
C GLY A 474 5.86 18.43 9.23
N PHE A 475 6.62 17.34 9.36
CA PHE A 475 6.13 16.10 9.97
C PHE A 475 6.69 15.90 11.39
N ALA A 476 5.87 15.29 12.24
CA ALA A 476 6.33 14.66 13.48
C ALA A 476 6.99 13.31 13.18
N PHE A 477 8.00 12.96 13.96
CA PHE A 477 8.68 11.66 13.84
C PHE A 477 7.73 10.49 14.17
N SER A 478 6.86 10.66 15.16
CA SER A 478 5.83 9.71 15.56
C SER A 478 4.43 10.32 15.42
N PRO A 479 3.43 9.58 14.90
CA PRO A 479 2.05 10.06 14.82
C PRO A 479 1.29 9.97 16.15
N ALA A 480 1.76 9.17 17.12
CA ALA A 480 1.10 8.97 18.41
C ALA A 480 1.75 9.84 19.49
N PRO A 481 0.98 10.38 20.45
CA PRO A 481 1.56 10.97 21.65
C PRO A 481 2.35 9.89 22.42
N THR A 482 3.66 9.92 22.29
CA THR A 482 4.60 9.15 23.12
C THR A 482 4.92 9.93 24.38
N THR A 483 5.60 9.32 25.35
CA THR A 483 6.06 10.00 26.56
C THR A 483 7.12 11.08 26.29
N GLY A 484 7.67 11.14 25.08
CA GLY A 484 8.65 12.12 24.62
C GLY A 484 8.09 13.15 23.64
N THR A 485 8.96 13.95 23.04
CA THR A 485 8.58 15.01 22.09
C THR A 485 8.48 14.55 20.64
N GLU A 486 8.64 13.25 20.36
CA GLU A 486 8.63 12.65 19.02
C GLU A 486 7.31 12.87 18.25
N HIS A 487 6.22 13.14 18.98
CA HIS A 487 4.90 13.44 18.43
C HIS A 487 4.76 14.90 17.96
N LEU A 488 5.75 15.73 18.27
CA LEU A 488 5.84 17.10 17.78
C LEU A 488 6.62 17.11 16.45
N PRO A 489 6.27 18.00 15.51
CA PRO A 489 7.04 18.21 14.30
C PRO A 489 8.51 18.56 14.57
N GLY A 490 9.38 18.08 13.69
CA GLY A 490 10.80 18.36 13.71
C GLY A 490 11.46 18.11 12.35
N LEU A 491 12.73 18.48 12.24
CA LEU A 491 13.51 18.29 11.01
C LEU A 491 13.72 16.80 10.70
N GLN A 492 14.08 16.00 11.69
CA GLN A 492 14.29 14.56 11.54
C GLN A 492 13.02 13.86 11.03
N GLY A 493 11.88 14.15 11.66
CA GLY A 493 10.59 13.62 11.21
C GLY A 493 10.27 14.04 9.78
N THR A 494 10.51 15.31 9.45
CA THR A 494 10.22 15.86 8.11
C THR A 494 11.07 15.23 7.02
N GLU A 495 12.39 15.16 7.20
CA GLU A 495 13.33 14.54 6.25
C GLU A 495 12.93 13.08 6.00
N MET A 496 12.79 12.29 7.07
CA MET A 496 12.46 10.87 6.97
C MET A 496 11.12 10.62 6.28
N TRP A 497 10.07 11.36 6.65
CA TRP A 497 8.75 11.16 6.04
C TRP A 497 8.70 11.57 4.57
N LEU A 498 9.47 12.57 4.13
CA LEU A 498 9.59 12.89 2.71
C LEU A 498 10.24 11.73 1.94
N ALA A 499 11.28 11.12 2.49
CA ALA A 499 11.89 9.92 1.89
C ALA A 499 10.95 8.71 1.87
N ILE A 500 10.19 8.49 2.96
CA ILE A 500 9.19 7.42 3.05
C ILE A 500 8.07 7.62 2.01
N VAL A 501 7.53 8.84 1.91
CA VAL A 501 6.48 9.17 0.92
C VAL A 501 6.99 8.89 -0.49
N TRP A 502 8.24 9.22 -0.78
CA TRP A 502 8.85 8.91 -2.07
C TRP A 502 8.93 7.40 -2.33
N LEU A 503 9.47 6.61 -1.38
CA LEU A 503 9.61 5.16 -1.52
C LEU A 503 8.25 4.46 -1.69
N LEU A 504 7.26 4.87 -0.90
CA LEU A 504 5.90 4.34 -1.00
C LEU A 504 5.27 4.67 -2.36
N ALA A 505 5.47 5.88 -2.87
CA ALA A 505 4.96 6.28 -4.18
C ALA A 505 5.70 5.56 -5.33
N ASP A 506 6.99 5.29 -5.18
CA ASP A 506 7.80 4.64 -6.20
C ASP A 506 7.42 3.17 -6.40
N VAL A 507 7.15 2.44 -5.31
CA VAL A 507 6.59 1.07 -5.36
C VAL A 507 5.26 1.00 -6.12
N LEU A 508 4.51 2.11 -6.14
CA LEU A 508 3.24 2.25 -6.86
C LEU A 508 3.40 2.76 -8.29
N GLY A 509 4.60 3.17 -8.70
CA GLY A 509 4.87 3.77 -10.00
C GLY A 509 4.43 5.24 -10.12
N GLU A 510 4.26 5.93 -8.98
CA GLU A 510 3.64 7.26 -8.88
C GLU A 510 4.58 8.33 -8.31
N SER A 511 5.83 7.98 -8.00
CA SER A 511 6.82 8.90 -7.39
C SER A 511 7.10 10.15 -8.22
N GLY A 512 6.94 10.07 -9.54
CA GLY A 512 7.10 11.22 -10.44
C GLY A 512 6.17 12.40 -10.12
N ALA A 513 5.02 12.16 -9.49
CA ALA A 513 4.09 13.20 -9.07
C ALA A 513 4.63 14.13 -7.98
N LEU A 514 5.60 13.65 -7.18
CA LEU A 514 6.20 14.43 -6.10
C LEU A 514 7.13 15.54 -6.63
N GLY A 515 7.76 15.32 -7.79
CA GLY A 515 8.72 16.25 -8.36
C GLY A 515 10.02 16.38 -7.56
N TYR A 516 10.26 15.47 -6.61
CA TYR A 516 11.52 15.35 -5.86
C TYR A 516 11.95 13.89 -5.76
N ARG A 517 13.22 13.66 -5.41
CA ARG A 517 13.79 12.34 -5.16
C ARG A 517 14.83 12.44 -4.04
N PRO A 518 14.80 11.57 -3.01
CA PRO A 518 15.80 11.58 -1.94
C PRO A 518 17.21 11.32 -2.48
N ARG A 519 18.16 12.15 -2.05
CA ARG A 519 19.58 12.06 -2.46
C ARG A 519 20.55 12.01 -1.27
N GLY A 520 20.08 12.28 -0.06
CA GLY A 520 20.88 12.21 1.15
C GLY A 520 20.81 10.84 1.82
N VAL A 521 20.62 10.83 3.13
CA VAL A 521 20.75 9.63 3.99
C VAL A 521 19.81 8.50 3.59
N HIS A 522 18.61 8.83 3.09
CA HIS A 522 17.59 7.86 2.72
C HIS A 522 17.42 7.69 1.20
N ARG A 523 18.49 7.96 0.43
CA ARG A 523 18.49 7.81 -1.03
C ARG A 523 18.19 6.37 -1.49
N PRO A 524 17.47 6.21 -2.61
CA PRO A 524 17.17 4.90 -3.18
C PRO A 524 18.30 4.35 -4.07
N GLU A 525 19.10 5.22 -4.68
CA GLU A 525 20.14 4.84 -5.65
C GLU A 525 21.49 4.63 -4.99
N PRO A 526 22.37 3.81 -5.61
CA PRO A 526 23.77 3.74 -5.25
C PRO A 526 24.39 5.14 -5.25
N ALA A 527 25.28 5.43 -4.29
CA ALA A 527 25.87 6.76 -4.15
C ALA A 527 27.09 7.01 -5.00
#